data_AF-A0A924X571-F1
#
_entry.id   AF-A0A924X571-F1
#
_cell.length_a   1.000
_cell.length_b   1.000
_cell.length_c   1.000
_cell.angle_alpha   90.00
_cell.angle_beta   90.00
_cell.angle_gamma   90.00
#
_symmetry.space_group_name_H-M   'P 1'
#
loop_
_entity.id
_entity.type
_entity.pdbx_description
1 polymer ?
#
loop_
_entity_poly.entity_id
_entity_poly.type
_entity_poly.pdbx_seq_one_letter_code
_entity_poly.pdbx_strand_id
1 'polypeptide(L)'
;ALARHKQFTIATHVKVYCCDPQSPWQRGTDENTNRLLLQYFPKETDLSGYSQADLDKVALQLNQRPRKILNFCTPADELDACVATIS
;
A
#
# COMPACT_ATOMS: atom_id res chain seq x y z
N ALA A 1 14.90 2.56 10.08
CA ALA A 1 13.63 2.36 10.82
C ALA A 1 13.00 3.72 11.11
N LEU A 2 11.67 3.83 11.14
CA LEU A 2 10.96 5.07 11.47
C LEU A 2 11.40 5.55 12.87
N ALA A 3 12.20 6.61 12.93
CA ALA A 3 12.94 7.01 14.14
C ALA A 3 12.04 7.37 15.34
N ARG A 4 10.76 7.71 15.09
CA ARG A 4 9.79 8.14 16.11
C ARG A 4 8.55 7.23 16.22
N HIS A 5 8.63 5.97 15.78
CA HIS A 5 7.48 5.06 15.82
C HIS A 5 6.87 4.90 17.21
N LYS A 6 7.68 4.91 18.28
CA LYS A 6 7.18 4.85 19.67
C LYS A 6 6.28 6.03 20.03
N GLN A 7 6.68 7.25 19.65
CA GLN A 7 5.89 8.47 19.89
C GLN A 7 4.59 8.43 19.07
N PHE A 8 4.66 7.98 17.81
CA PHE A 8 3.48 7.79 16.96
C PHE A 8 2.47 6.81 17.56
N THR A 9 2.95 5.66 18.05
CA THR A 9 2.08 4.66 18.69
C THR A 9 1.46 5.18 19.98
N ILE A 10 2.16 5.96 20.79
CA ILE A 10 1.58 6.57 22.00
C ILE A 10 0.47 7.55 21.62
N ALA A 11 0.70 8.39 20.60
CA ALA A 11 -0.25 9.43 20.20
C ALA A 11 -1.52 8.90 19.50
N THR A 12 -1.39 7.81 18.73
CA THR A 12 -2.48 7.29 17.88
C THR A 12 -3.05 5.96 18.38
N HIS A 13 -2.39 5.32 19.35
CA HIS A 13 -2.61 3.93 19.75
C HIS A 13 -2.45 2.90 18.61
N VAL A 14 -1.89 3.30 17.46
CA VAL A 14 -1.61 2.41 16.33
C VAL A 14 -0.27 1.71 16.54
N LYS A 15 -0.29 0.37 16.53
CA LYS A 15 0.92 -0.45 16.63
C LYS A 15 1.73 -0.36 15.34
N VAL A 16 3.03 -0.09 15.46
CA VAL A 16 3.96 -0.05 14.33
C VAL A 16 4.83 -1.30 14.34
N TYR A 17 4.89 -1.99 13.21
CA TYR A 17 5.71 -3.19 13.01
C TYR A 17 6.81 -2.90 12.00
N CYS A 18 8.01 -3.43 12.23
CA CYS A 18 9.13 -3.38 11.29
C CYS A 18 9.50 -4.80 10.90
N CYS A 19 9.94 -4.99 9.66
CA CYS A 19 10.48 -6.28 9.22
C CYS A 19 11.82 -6.54 9.90
N ASP A 20 12.07 -7.82 10.21
CA ASP A 20 13.32 -8.30 10.77
C ASP A 20 14.46 -8.15 9.73
N PRO A 21 15.69 -7.86 10.18
CA PRO A 21 16.85 -7.85 9.30
C PRO A 21 16.96 -9.15 8.51
N GLN A 22 17.35 -9.05 7.23
CA GLN A 22 17.56 -10.20 6.34
C GLN A 22 16.31 -11.09 6.12
N SER A 23 15.11 -10.56 6.39
CA SER A 23 13.83 -11.27 6.20
C SER A 23 12.99 -10.69 5.05
N PRO A 24 13.45 -10.78 3.78
CA PRO A 24 12.76 -10.16 2.64
C PRO A 24 11.34 -10.69 2.41
N TRP A 25 11.04 -11.93 2.82
CA TRP A 25 9.71 -12.52 2.70
C TRP A 25 8.63 -11.77 3.51
N GLN A 26 9.00 -11.03 4.56
CA GLN A 26 8.08 -10.18 5.32
C GLN A 26 7.62 -8.93 4.54
N ARG A 27 8.22 -8.66 3.37
CA ARG A 27 7.94 -7.48 2.54
C ARG A 27 7.29 -7.81 1.19
N GLY A 28 6.93 -9.07 0.96
CA GLY A 28 6.51 -9.55 -0.35
C GLY A 28 5.36 -8.74 -0.97
N THR A 29 4.34 -8.38 -0.19
CA THR A 29 3.19 -7.59 -0.65
C THR A 29 3.60 -6.16 -1.02
N ASP A 30 4.42 -5.51 -0.20
CA ASP A 30 4.88 -4.14 -0.43
C ASP A 30 5.77 -4.08 -1.68
N GLU A 31 6.72 -5.00 -1.80
CA GLU A 31 7.61 -5.07 -2.95
C GLU A 31 6.83 -5.37 -4.24
N ASN A 32 5.82 -6.24 -4.17
CA ASN A 32 4.94 -6.49 -5.29
C ASN A 32 4.13 -5.25 -5.70
N THR A 33 3.61 -4.50 -4.72
CA THR A 33 2.86 -3.26 -4.96
C THR A 33 3.74 -2.17 -5.56
N ASN A 34 4.97 -2.02 -5.06
CA ASN A 34 5.96 -1.10 -5.61
C ASN A 34 6.33 -1.43 -7.06
N ARG A 35 6.48 -2.73 -7.41
CA ARG A 35 6.68 -3.13 -8.81
C ARG A 35 5.52 -2.73 -9.73
N LEU A 36 4.30 -2.68 -9.22
CA LEU A 36 3.14 -2.25 -9.99
C LEU A 36 3.09 -0.73 -10.15
N LEU A 37 3.46 0.02 -9.11
CA LEU A 37 3.61 1.47 -9.19
C LEU A 37 4.67 1.89 -10.22
N LEU A 38 5.76 1.12 -10.33
CA LEU A 38 6.80 1.34 -11.34
C LEU A 38 6.30 1.17 -12.80
N GLN A 39 5.12 0.59 -13.02
CA GLN A 39 4.48 0.54 -14.36
C GLN A 39 3.88 1.90 -14.75
N TYR A 40 3.54 2.74 -13.77
CA TYR A 40 2.96 4.07 -13.98
C TYR A 40 4.00 5.18 -13.83
N PHE A 41 4.89 5.02 -12.85
CA PHE A 41 5.96 5.96 -12.54
C PHE A 41 7.30 5.22 -12.63
N PRO A 42 7.95 5.19 -13.82
CA PRO A 42 9.26 4.61 -13.96
C PRO A 42 10.23 5.11 -12.90
N LYS A 43 11.25 4.31 -12.59
CA LYS A 43 12.24 4.67 -11.57
C LYS A 43 12.80 6.06 -11.86
N GLU A 44 12.95 6.88 -10.81
CA GLU A 44 13.43 8.27 -10.90
C GLU A 44 12.44 9.28 -11.53
N THR A 45 11.18 8.89 -11.73
CA THR A 45 10.13 9.86 -12.11
C THR A 45 9.97 10.90 -11.00
N ASP A 46 10.10 12.19 -11.37
CA ASP A 46 9.75 13.29 -10.48
C ASP A 46 8.22 13.38 -10.32
N LEU A 47 7.74 13.07 -9.12
CA LEU A 47 6.32 13.11 -8.79
C LEU A 47 5.80 14.53 -8.53
N SER A 48 6.68 15.53 -8.36
CA SER A 48 6.27 16.90 -8.04
C SER A 48 5.47 17.57 -9.17
N GLY A 49 5.63 17.09 -10.41
CA GLY A 49 4.87 17.55 -11.57
C GLY A 49 3.47 16.94 -11.71
N TYR A 50 3.10 15.96 -10.86
CA TYR A 50 1.79 15.32 -10.89
C TYR A 50 0.85 15.98 -9.89
N SER A 51 -0.39 16.20 -10.30
CA SER A 51 -1.42 16.67 -9.37
C SER A 51 -1.87 15.52 -8.46
N GLN A 52 -2.48 15.86 -7.32
CA GLN A 52 -3.11 14.85 -6.46
C GLN A 52 -4.14 14.00 -7.24
N ALA A 53 -4.89 14.63 -8.16
CA ALA A 53 -5.88 13.92 -8.98
C ALA A 53 -5.24 12.90 -9.93
N ASP A 54 -4.03 13.18 -10.45
CA ASP A 54 -3.29 12.22 -11.28
C ASP A 54 -2.85 11.01 -10.45
N LEU A 55 -2.36 11.25 -9.24
CA LEU A 55 -1.95 10.20 -8.31
C LEU A 55 -3.15 9.35 -7.85
N ASP A 56 -4.27 9.99 -7.54
CA ASP A 56 -5.51 9.33 -7.14
C ASP A 56 -6.06 8.45 -8.25
N LYS A 57 -5.94 8.87 -9.51
CA LYS A 57 -6.33 8.06 -10.67
C LYS A 57 -5.52 6.76 -10.76
N VAL A 58 -4.21 6.83 -10.53
CA VAL A 58 -3.36 5.63 -10.50
C VAL A 58 -3.69 4.74 -9.29
N ALA A 59 -3.93 5.34 -8.12
CA ALA A 59 -4.35 4.61 -6.93
C ALA A 59 -5.67 3.87 -7.17
N LEU A 60 -6.66 4.54 -7.77
CA LEU A 60 -7.94 3.95 -8.14
C LEU A 60 -7.76 2.76 -9.09
N GLN A 61 -6.95 2.93 -10.15
CA GLN A 61 -6.65 1.85 -11.09
C GLN A 61 -6.01 0.64 -10.41
N LEU A 62 -5.10 0.85 -9.45
CA LEU A 62 -4.46 -0.23 -8.70
C LEU A 62 -5.41 -0.93 -7.73
N ASN A 63 -6.31 -0.19 -7.10
CA ASN A 63 -7.31 -0.69 -6.15
C ASN A 63 -8.49 -1.39 -6.84
N GLN A 64 -8.79 -1.05 -8.09
CA GLN A 64 -9.81 -1.70 -8.93
C GLN A 64 -9.23 -2.82 -9.81
N ARG A 65 -7.92 -3.09 -9.73
CA ARG A 65 -7.29 -4.14 -10.54
C ARG A 65 -7.50 -5.52 -9.88
N PRO A 66 -8.15 -6.49 -10.57
CA PRO A 66 -8.27 -7.87 -10.11
C PRO A 66 -6.93 -8.48 -9.69
N ARG A 67 -6.87 -9.13 -8.53
CA ARG A 67 -5.66 -9.80 -8.04
C ARG A 67 -5.87 -11.29 -7.90
N LYS A 68 -4.95 -12.08 -8.47
CA LYS A 68 -4.99 -13.55 -8.35
C LYS A 68 -4.98 -14.03 -6.89
N ILE A 69 -4.26 -13.35 -6.00
CA ILE A 69 -4.22 -13.69 -4.56
C ILE A 69 -5.56 -13.47 -3.84
N LEU A 70 -6.43 -12.63 -4.41
CA LEU A 70 -7.78 -12.34 -3.92
C LEU A 70 -8.84 -13.07 -4.75
N ASN A 71 -8.52 -14.25 -5.30
CA ASN A 71 -9.44 -14.99 -6.19
C ASN A 71 -9.97 -14.17 -7.37
N PHE A 72 -9.18 -13.23 -7.87
CA PHE A 72 -9.54 -12.26 -8.92
C PHE A 72 -10.56 -11.19 -8.51
N CYS A 73 -10.89 -11.04 -7.22
CA CYS A 73 -11.53 -9.84 -6.69
C CYS A 73 -10.56 -8.64 -6.74
N THR A 74 -11.11 -7.44 -6.64
CA THR A 74 -10.30 -6.23 -6.53
C THR A 74 -9.98 -5.91 -5.06
N PRO A 75 -8.83 -5.27 -4.77
CA PRO A 75 -8.52 -4.78 -3.43
C PRO A 75 -9.62 -3.89 -2.82
N ALA A 76 -10.29 -3.09 -3.66
CA ALA A 76 -11.42 -2.26 -3.22
C ALA A 76 -12.60 -3.13 -2.73
N ASP A 77 -13.00 -4.15 -3.50
CA ASP A 77 -14.12 -5.03 -3.12
C ASP A 77 -13.85 -5.76 -1.79
N GLU A 78 -12.64 -6.32 -1.65
CA GLU A 78 -12.25 -7.04 -0.43
C GLU A 78 -12.17 -6.11 0.79
N LEU A 79 -11.71 -4.87 0.59
CA LEU A 79 -11.68 -3.86 1.64
C LEU A 79 -13.09 -3.48 2.09
N ASP A 80 -13.99 -3.20 1.14
CA ASP A 80 -15.39 -2.85 1.43
C ASP A 80 -16.09 -3.98 2.18
N ALA A 81 -15.88 -5.24 1.77
CA ALA A 81 -16.42 -6.41 2.47
C ALA A 81 -15.85 -6.55 3.90
N CYS A 82 -14.55 -6.33 4.09
CA CYS A 82 -13.92 -6.39 5.41
C CYS A 82 -14.47 -5.31 6.36
N VAL A 83 -14.61 -4.08 5.88
CA VAL A 83 -15.14 -2.96 6.69
C VAL A 83 -16.61 -3.18 7.06
N ALA A 84 -17.41 -3.71 6.13
CA ALA A 84 -18.79 -4.07 6.39
C ALA A 84 -18.94 -5.17 7.45
N THR A 85 -17.94 -6.03 7.63
CA THR A 85 -17.95 -7.10 8.64
C THR A 85 -17.58 -6.60 10.04
N ILE A 86 -16.89 -5.46 10.12
CA ILE A 86 -16.44 -4.85 11.39
C ILE A 86 -17.48 -3.85 11.93
N SER A 87 -18.42 -3.42 11.08
CA SER A 87 -19.53 -2.50 11.42
C SER A 87 -20.73 -3.26 11.97
#